data_AF-A0A927JIQ1-F1
#
_entry.id   AF-A0A927JIQ1-F1
#
_cell.length_a   1.000
_cell.length_b   1.000
_cell.length_c   1.000
_cell.angle_alpha   90.00
_cell.angle_beta   90.00
_cell.angle_gamma   90.00
#
_symmetry.space_group_name_H-M   'P 1'
#
loop_
_entity.id
_entity.type
_entity.pdbx_description
1 polymer ?
#
loop_
_entity_poly.entity_id
_entity_poly.type
_entity_poly.pdbx_seq_one_letter_code
_entity_poly.pdbx_strand_id
1 'polypeptide(L)'
;MARKENPSAKSRSAPSPLPAWKKPWIWFVGVVAAIALLLTNVNAILSNTRALPDEIRKTSDQFFDWYADYAGWKGKWSNYPEGRSNMAELRLTGEAFRLDIDDVGSGSLTGSIETKGICDGVPLFDRLLIEGNVTSSRHAKIKAFDYIGGHKRTFAALALQRNGEVMTVTPNEDPSALFAKESRIALDPDDLQASADREPICGNKRKQFIKRVLENASQKGT
;
A
#
# COMPACT_ATOMS: atom_id res chain seq x y z
N MET A 1 60.57 -76.16 44.27
CA MET A 1 59.36 -75.60 44.90
C MET A 1 59.63 -74.15 45.27
N ALA A 2 58.94 -73.21 44.62
CA ALA A 2 58.47 -71.93 45.17
C ALA A 2 58.04 -71.03 43.99
N ARG A 3 56.74 -71.05 43.71
CA ARG A 3 56.01 -70.16 42.79
C ARG A 3 55.99 -68.77 43.43
N LYS A 4 56.54 -67.75 42.75
CA LYS A 4 56.29 -66.34 43.09
C LYS A 4 55.48 -65.70 41.97
N GLU A 5 54.26 -65.35 42.32
CA GLU A 5 53.28 -64.69 41.46
C GLU A 5 53.70 -63.25 41.18
N ASN A 6 53.44 -62.82 39.95
CA ASN A 6 53.67 -61.47 39.44
C ASN A 6 52.53 -60.55 39.93
N PRO A 7 52.80 -59.36 40.49
CA PRO A 7 51.74 -58.46 40.91
C PRO A 7 51.14 -57.72 39.72
N SER A 8 49.86 -57.99 39.52
CA SER A 8 48.76 -57.11 39.11
C SER A 8 49.06 -55.84 38.30
N ALA A 9 48.33 -55.75 37.18
CA ALA A 9 48.24 -54.64 36.25
C ALA A 9 48.03 -53.26 36.90
N LYS A 10 48.79 -52.26 36.42
CA LYS A 10 48.51 -50.83 36.62
C LYS A 10 47.19 -50.46 35.94
N SER A 11 46.13 -50.31 36.74
CA SER A 11 44.90 -49.64 36.34
C SER A 11 45.17 -48.14 36.08
N ARG A 12 44.96 -47.67 34.85
CA ARG A 12 44.85 -46.24 34.53
C ARG A 12 43.55 -45.71 35.14
N SER A 13 43.65 -44.79 36.10
CA SER A 13 42.49 -44.05 36.61
C SER A 13 41.95 -43.10 35.53
N ALA A 14 40.64 -43.20 35.26
CA ALA A 14 39.91 -42.29 34.39
C ALA A 14 39.82 -40.87 35.02
N PRO A 15 39.76 -39.80 34.22
CA PRO A 15 39.61 -38.44 34.74
C PRO A 15 38.26 -38.28 35.45
N SER A 16 38.30 -37.70 36.66
CA SER A 16 37.13 -37.45 37.49
C SER A 16 36.13 -36.52 36.80
N PRO A 17 34.82 -36.82 36.84
CA PRO A 17 33.81 -35.96 36.22
C PRO A 17 33.72 -34.61 36.95
N LEU A 18 33.69 -33.52 36.18
CA LEU A 18 33.53 -32.16 36.71
C LEU A 18 32.25 -32.06 37.58
N PRO A 19 32.31 -31.38 38.75
CA PRO A 19 31.16 -31.27 39.65
C PRO A 19 30.00 -30.53 38.98
N ALA A 20 28.78 -31.06 39.16
CA ALA A 20 27.58 -30.71 38.41
C ALA A 20 27.19 -29.22 38.42
N TRP A 21 27.66 -28.45 39.41
CA TRP A 21 27.36 -27.01 39.54
C TRP A 21 28.19 -26.10 38.61
N LYS A 22 29.30 -26.60 38.03
CA LYS A 22 30.14 -25.76 37.14
C LYS A 22 29.53 -25.49 35.77
N LYS A 23 28.64 -26.37 35.27
CA LYS A 23 27.98 -26.19 33.98
C LYS A 23 27.02 -24.98 33.95
N PRO A 24 26.09 -24.79 34.91
CA PRO A 24 25.25 -23.59 34.93
C PRO A 24 26.05 -22.32 35.24
N TRP A 25 27.13 -22.40 36.04
CA TRP A 25 27.97 -21.25 36.36
C TRP A 25 28.73 -20.70 35.14
N ILE A 26 29.30 -21.59 34.30
CA ILE A 26 29.99 -21.18 33.07
C ILE A 26 29.01 -20.53 32.09
N TRP A 27 27.79 -21.04 31.98
CA TRP A 27 26.75 -20.43 31.15
C TRP A 27 26.36 -19.04 31.65
N PHE A 28 26.17 -18.88 32.96
CA PHE A 28 25.83 -17.60 33.57
C PHE A 28 26.93 -16.55 33.36
N VAL A 29 28.20 -16.92 33.57
CA VAL A 29 29.35 -16.01 33.31
C VAL A 29 29.46 -15.67 31.82
N GLY A 30 29.18 -16.61 30.92
CA GLY A 30 29.15 -16.36 29.48
C GLY A 30 28.07 -15.36 29.07
N VAL A 31 26.86 -15.48 29.63
CA VAL A 31 25.76 -14.54 29.38
C VAL A 31 26.07 -13.15 29.95
N VAL A 32 26.59 -13.07 31.18
CA VAL A 32 26.99 -11.79 31.79
C VAL A 32 28.12 -11.12 31.02
N ALA A 33 29.10 -11.89 30.53
CA ALA A 33 30.18 -11.37 29.70
C ALA A 33 29.68 -10.85 28.34
N ALA A 34 28.73 -11.55 27.70
CA ALA A 34 28.09 -11.10 26.47
C ALA A 34 27.29 -9.80 26.68
N ILE A 35 26.54 -9.70 27.78
CA ILE A 35 25.80 -8.49 28.15
C ILE A 35 26.75 -7.34 28.47
N ALA A 36 27.86 -7.59 29.18
CA ALA A 36 28.87 -6.57 29.45
C ALA A 36 29.59 -6.09 28.18
N LEU A 37 29.86 -6.98 27.22
CA LEU A 37 30.37 -6.63 25.89
C LEU A 37 29.36 -5.80 25.07
N LEU A 38 28.07 -6.08 25.19
CA LEU A 38 27.03 -5.25 24.59
C LEU A 38 26.97 -3.86 25.26
N LEU A 39 27.05 -3.80 26.59
CA LEU A 39 26.95 -2.55 27.37
C LEU A 39 28.17 -1.63 27.19
N THR A 40 29.37 -2.17 27.00
CA THR A 40 30.59 -1.38 26.74
C THR A 40 30.59 -0.73 25.35
N ASN A 41 29.81 -1.26 24.41
CA ASN A 41 29.63 -0.69 23.06
C ASN A 41 28.35 0.17 22.92
N VAL A 42 27.61 0.41 24.01
CA VAL A 42 26.35 1.18 23.98
C VAL A 42 26.55 2.60 23.44
N ASN A 43 27.69 3.25 23.68
CA ASN A 43 27.95 4.58 23.12
C ASN A 43 28.11 4.58 21.59
N ALA A 44 28.62 3.48 21.00
CA ALA A 44 28.70 3.30 19.55
C ALA A 44 27.35 2.89 18.94
N ILE A 45 26.54 2.15 19.69
CA ILE A 45 25.18 1.77 19.30
C ILE A 45 24.24 2.98 19.36
N LEU A 46 24.35 3.84 20.39
CA LEU A 46 23.56 5.06 20.55
C LEU A 46 23.97 6.20 19.60
N SER A 47 25.20 6.22 19.09
CA SER A 47 25.60 7.18 18.05
C SER A 47 25.14 6.71 16.66
N ASN A 48 25.15 5.41 16.39
CA ASN A 48 24.64 4.83 15.14
C ASN A 48 23.12 4.88 15.01
N THR A 49 22.34 4.87 16.09
CA THR A 49 20.88 4.99 16.01
C THR A 49 20.38 6.31 15.39
N ARG A 50 21.21 7.35 15.32
CA ARG A 50 20.89 8.59 14.57
C ARG A 50 21.12 8.49 13.07
N ALA A 51 21.96 7.55 12.60
CA ALA A 51 22.25 7.32 11.18
C ALA A 51 21.46 6.12 10.59
N LEU A 52 20.88 5.27 11.45
CA LEU A 52 20.07 4.12 11.04
C LEU A 52 18.65 4.39 10.48
N PRO A 53 17.98 5.57 10.61
CA PRO A 53 16.61 5.66 10.14
C PRO A 53 16.51 5.64 8.61
N ASP A 54 17.44 6.26 7.88
CA ASP A 54 17.30 6.38 6.41
C ASP A 54 17.65 5.09 5.66
N GLU A 55 18.64 4.32 6.10
CA GLU A 55 19.04 3.09 5.43
C GLU A 55 18.08 1.92 5.72
N ILE A 56 17.56 1.82 6.95
CA ILE A 56 16.51 0.85 7.28
C ILE A 56 15.24 1.19 6.51
N ARG A 57 14.87 2.49 6.44
CA ARG A 57 13.68 2.91 5.72
C ARG A 57 13.78 2.62 4.23
N LYS A 58 14.94 2.87 3.60
CA LYS A 58 15.20 2.47 2.21
C LYS A 58 15.08 0.96 1.99
N THR A 59 15.59 0.15 2.91
CA THR A 59 15.54 -1.32 2.80
C THR A 59 14.12 -1.83 3.00
N SER A 60 13.37 -1.26 3.96
CA SER A 60 11.97 -1.61 4.17
C SER A 60 11.10 -1.15 3.00
N ASP A 61 11.33 0.06 2.50
CA ASP A 61 10.61 0.60 1.35
C ASP A 61 10.87 -0.30 0.14
N GLN A 62 12.11 -0.69 -0.16
CA GLN A 62 12.40 -1.66 -1.23
C GLN A 62 11.70 -3.02 -1.05
N PHE A 63 11.62 -3.54 0.17
CA PHE A 63 10.90 -4.78 0.45
C PHE A 63 9.40 -4.63 0.23
N PHE A 64 8.80 -3.53 0.72
CA PHE A 64 7.38 -3.27 0.57
C PHE A 64 7.01 -2.89 -0.87
N ASP A 65 7.87 -2.18 -1.59
CA ASP A 65 7.75 -1.87 -3.01
C ASP A 65 7.69 -3.16 -3.83
N TRP A 66 8.58 -4.12 -3.56
CA TRP A 66 8.55 -5.44 -4.20
C TRP A 66 7.32 -6.26 -3.79
N TYR A 67 7.00 -6.30 -2.49
CA TYR A 67 5.91 -7.12 -1.96
C TYR A 67 4.52 -6.63 -2.41
N ALA A 68 4.33 -5.32 -2.48
CA ALA A 68 3.05 -4.68 -2.78
C ALA A 68 2.95 -4.14 -4.21
N ASP A 69 4.02 -4.24 -5.00
CA ASP A 69 4.08 -3.82 -6.41
C ASP A 69 3.51 -2.41 -6.63
N TYR A 70 4.01 -1.43 -5.86
CA TYR A 70 3.48 -0.06 -5.86
C TYR A 70 3.53 0.61 -7.23
N ALA A 71 4.57 0.30 -8.03
CA ALA A 71 4.67 0.79 -9.40
C ALA A 71 3.49 0.34 -10.26
N GLY A 72 3.01 -0.89 -10.09
CA GLY A 72 1.89 -1.44 -10.84
C GLY A 72 0.49 -0.93 -10.43
N TRP A 73 0.39 -0.07 -9.41
CA TRP A 73 -0.85 0.62 -9.05
C TRP A 73 -0.99 1.99 -9.70
N LYS A 74 0.14 2.65 -9.94
CA LYS A 74 0.19 4.00 -10.52
C LYS A 74 -0.30 3.97 -11.97
N GLY A 75 -1.03 5.00 -12.37
CA GLY A 75 -1.45 5.18 -13.75
C GLY A 75 -2.94 5.49 -13.89
N LYS A 76 -3.36 5.58 -15.14
CA LYS A 76 -4.74 5.88 -15.53
C LYS A 76 -5.49 4.59 -15.83
N TRP A 77 -6.58 4.37 -15.11
CA TRP A 77 -7.40 3.17 -15.24
C TRP A 77 -8.76 3.56 -15.80
N SER A 78 -9.18 2.94 -16.91
CA SER A 78 -10.45 3.26 -17.56
C SER A 78 -11.19 2.03 -18.09
N ASN A 79 -12.50 2.15 -18.24
CA ASN A 79 -13.32 1.15 -18.93
C ASN A 79 -13.20 1.25 -20.47
N TYR A 80 -12.60 2.32 -20.99
CA TYR A 80 -12.28 2.49 -22.42
C TYR A 80 -10.80 2.81 -22.60
N PRO A 81 -9.90 1.82 -22.42
CA PRO A 81 -8.48 2.04 -22.61
C PRO A 81 -8.19 2.24 -24.10
N GLU A 82 -7.86 3.46 -24.49
CA GLU A 82 -7.51 3.76 -25.88
C GLU A 82 -6.29 2.92 -26.33
N GLY A 83 -6.28 2.49 -27.59
CA GLY A 83 -5.16 1.74 -28.17
C GLY A 83 -5.14 0.23 -27.88
N ARG A 84 -6.08 -0.32 -27.11
CA ARG A 84 -6.20 -1.78 -26.93
C ARG A 84 -7.19 -2.39 -27.93
N SER A 85 -6.70 -3.30 -28.78
CA SER A 85 -7.51 -4.01 -29.78
C SER A 85 -8.42 -5.10 -29.21
N ASN A 86 -8.28 -5.44 -27.92
CA ASN A 86 -8.95 -6.58 -27.30
C ASN A 86 -9.87 -6.22 -26.11
N MET A 87 -10.63 -5.14 -26.22
CA MET A 87 -11.52 -4.67 -25.13
C MET A 87 -12.67 -5.64 -24.82
N ALA A 88 -13.14 -6.40 -25.82
CA ALA A 88 -14.26 -7.33 -25.68
C ALA A 88 -13.93 -8.53 -24.78
N GLU A 89 -12.68 -9.00 -24.77
CA GLU A 89 -12.25 -10.13 -23.95
C GLU A 89 -12.04 -9.74 -22.47
N LEU A 90 -11.74 -8.46 -22.19
CA LEU A 90 -11.44 -7.97 -20.85
C LEU A 90 -12.67 -7.81 -19.94
N ARG A 91 -13.89 -7.91 -20.52
CA ARG A 91 -15.19 -7.77 -19.83
C ARG A 91 -15.23 -6.49 -18.97
N LEU A 92 -14.86 -5.36 -19.57
CA LEU A 92 -14.87 -4.05 -18.92
C LEU A 92 -16.32 -3.56 -18.70
N THR A 93 -16.49 -2.68 -17.73
CA THR A 93 -17.80 -2.10 -17.42
C THR A 93 -18.30 -1.22 -18.56
N GLY A 94 -19.59 -1.37 -18.90
CA GLY A 94 -20.21 -0.60 -19.99
C GLY A 94 -20.43 0.88 -19.67
N GLU A 95 -20.41 1.26 -18.40
CA GLU A 95 -20.55 2.64 -17.94
C GLU A 95 -19.19 3.34 -17.87
N ALA A 96 -19.15 4.61 -18.30
CA ALA A 96 -17.94 5.43 -18.26
C ALA A 96 -17.37 5.53 -16.84
N PHE A 97 -16.12 5.08 -16.71
CA PHE A 97 -15.39 5.00 -15.46
C PHE A 97 -13.91 5.32 -15.71
N ARG A 98 -13.36 6.20 -14.88
CA ARG A 98 -11.94 6.55 -14.86
C ARG A 98 -11.45 6.69 -13.43
N LEU A 99 -10.29 6.12 -13.17
CA LEU A 99 -9.58 6.17 -11.90
C LEU A 99 -8.12 6.50 -12.21
N ASP A 100 -7.68 7.67 -11.79
CA ASP A 100 -6.31 8.12 -11.95
C ASP A 100 -5.61 8.01 -10.60
N ILE A 101 -4.55 7.20 -10.55
CA ILE A 101 -3.71 7.03 -9.36
C ILE A 101 -2.39 7.77 -9.62
N ASP A 102 -2.22 8.91 -8.96
CA ASP A 102 -1.12 9.84 -9.20
C ASP A 102 0.15 9.46 -8.41
N ASP A 103 -0.04 9.03 -7.16
CA ASP A 103 1.05 8.71 -6.26
C ASP A 103 0.77 7.46 -5.43
N VAL A 104 1.81 6.66 -5.26
CA VAL A 104 1.84 5.43 -4.48
C VAL A 104 3.10 5.44 -3.61
N GLY A 105 3.04 6.16 -2.50
CA GLY A 105 4.17 6.38 -1.60
C GLY A 105 3.97 5.68 -0.26
N SER A 106 4.92 4.83 0.15
CA SER A 106 4.88 4.12 1.44
C SER A 106 3.54 3.38 1.70
N GLY A 107 2.95 2.81 0.64
CA GLY A 107 1.68 2.10 0.69
C GLY A 107 0.43 2.98 0.66
N SER A 108 0.56 4.31 0.67
CA SER A 108 -0.54 5.25 0.54
C SER A 108 -0.83 5.55 -0.93
N LEU A 109 -2.11 5.68 -1.29
CA LEU A 109 -2.59 5.97 -2.64
C LEU A 109 -3.28 7.33 -2.65
N THR A 110 -3.00 8.14 -3.66
CA THR A 110 -3.76 9.37 -3.92
C THR A 110 -4.07 9.51 -5.41
N GLY A 111 -5.10 10.30 -5.73
CA GLY A 111 -5.46 10.60 -7.11
C GLY A 111 -6.89 11.11 -7.26
N SER A 112 -7.56 10.72 -8.35
CA SER A 112 -8.95 11.12 -8.61
C SER A 112 -9.78 10.02 -9.28
N ILE A 113 -11.10 10.16 -9.17
CA ILE A 113 -12.06 9.21 -9.74
C ILE A 113 -13.22 9.96 -10.42
N GLU A 114 -13.58 9.49 -11.61
CA GLU A 114 -14.64 10.02 -12.45
C GLU A 114 -15.55 8.87 -12.89
N THR A 115 -16.85 8.99 -12.64
CA THR A 115 -17.85 8.03 -13.09
C THR A 115 -19.11 8.76 -13.52
N LYS A 116 -19.93 8.10 -14.34
CA LYS A 116 -21.26 8.62 -14.67
C LYS A 116 -22.13 8.88 -13.43
N GLY A 117 -22.06 8.01 -12.43
CA GLY A 117 -22.81 8.17 -11.18
C GLY A 117 -22.37 9.40 -10.37
N ILE A 118 -21.06 9.73 -10.35
CA ILE A 118 -20.58 10.99 -9.79
C ILE A 118 -21.15 12.17 -10.56
N CYS A 119 -21.10 12.14 -11.89
CA CYS A 119 -21.64 13.22 -12.70
C CYS A 119 -23.11 13.50 -12.34
N ASP A 120 -23.92 12.44 -12.21
CA ASP A 120 -25.37 12.57 -12.04
C ASP A 120 -25.79 12.79 -10.59
N GLY A 121 -25.05 12.25 -9.63
CA GLY A 121 -25.35 12.36 -8.19
C GLY A 121 -24.72 13.57 -7.50
N VAL A 122 -23.68 14.19 -8.08
CA VAL A 122 -22.90 15.24 -7.43
C VAL A 122 -22.93 16.54 -8.27
N PRO A 123 -23.75 17.54 -7.92
CA PRO A 123 -24.07 18.67 -8.81
C PRO A 123 -22.94 19.68 -9.05
N LEU A 124 -21.86 19.64 -8.26
CA LEU A 124 -20.77 20.63 -8.32
C LEU A 124 -19.43 20.05 -8.76
N PHE A 125 -19.29 18.71 -8.72
CA PHE A 125 -18.01 18.06 -8.85
C PHE A 125 -18.06 17.11 -10.04
N ASP A 126 -17.19 17.37 -11.01
CA ASP A 126 -17.03 16.55 -12.21
C ASP A 126 -16.14 15.31 -11.92
N ARG A 127 -15.46 15.31 -10.77
CA ARG A 127 -14.62 14.22 -10.25
C ARG A 127 -14.55 14.30 -8.74
N LEU A 128 -14.20 13.20 -8.08
CA LEU A 128 -13.88 13.17 -6.65
C LEU A 128 -12.39 12.89 -6.46
N LEU A 129 -11.82 13.35 -5.35
CA LEU A 129 -10.48 12.97 -4.92
C LEU A 129 -10.52 11.58 -4.31
N ILE A 130 -9.42 10.85 -4.43
CA ILE A 130 -9.24 9.58 -3.73
C ILE A 130 -8.04 9.64 -2.79
N GLU A 131 -8.18 8.94 -1.68
CA GLU A 131 -7.06 8.56 -0.83
C GLU A 131 -7.25 7.12 -0.38
N GLY A 132 -6.17 6.43 -0.07
CA GLY A 132 -6.28 5.08 0.44
C GLY A 132 -4.95 4.44 0.76
N ASN A 133 -4.98 3.13 0.95
CA ASN A 133 -3.79 2.34 1.19
C ASN A 133 -3.84 1.03 0.43
N VAL A 134 -2.69 0.63 -0.11
CA VAL A 134 -2.44 -0.71 -0.64
C VAL A 134 -2.31 -1.67 0.54
N THR A 135 -3.12 -2.72 0.55
CA THR A 135 -3.09 -3.75 1.60
C THR A 135 -2.28 -4.98 1.18
N SER A 136 -2.10 -5.20 -0.13
CA SER A 136 -1.27 -6.24 -0.72
C SER A 136 -1.00 -5.94 -2.20
N SER A 137 -0.17 -6.73 -2.88
CA SER A 137 0.09 -6.58 -4.33
C SER A 137 -1.15 -6.56 -5.22
N ARG A 138 -2.27 -7.12 -4.74
CA ARG A 138 -3.53 -7.22 -5.49
C ARG A 138 -4.69 -6.47 -4.87
N HIS A 139 -4.56 -5.94 -3.67
CA HIS A 139 -5.68 -5.32 -2.96
C HIS A 139 -5.32 -3.95 -2.41
N ALA A 140 -6.26 -3.03 -2.53
CA ALA A 140 -6.19 -1.71 -1.90
C ALA A 140 -7.58 -1.28 -1.45
N LYS A 141 -7.62 -0.32 -0.53
CA LYS A 141 -8.85 0.32 -0.06
C LYS A 141 -8.72 1.82 -0.23
N ILE A 142 -9.69 2.44 -0.88
CA ILE A 142 -9.72 3.88 -1.12
C ILE A 142 -11.03 4.50 -0.62
N LYS A 143 -11.00 5.80 -0.37
CA LYS A 143 -12.17 6.64 -0.07
C LYS A 143 -12.26 7.71 -1.14
N ALA A 144 -13.45 7.87 -1.73
CA ALA A 144 -13.77 8.98 -2.62
C ALA A 144 -14.32 10.14 -1.79
N PHE A 145 -13.71 11.32 -1.89
CA PHE A 145 -14.03 12.48 -1.06
C PHE A 145 -13.85 13.80 -1.82
N ASP A 146 -14.38 14.87 -1.24
CA ASP A 146 -14.06 16.24 -1.63
C ASP A 146 -14.14 17.18 -0.41
N TYR A 147 -13.72 18.44 -0.56
CA TYR A 147 -13.82 19.48 0.46
C TYR A 147 -15.03 20.38 0.21
N ILE A 148 -15.99 20.36 1.13
CA ILE A 148 -17.18 21.22 1.10
C ILE A 148 -17.16 22.14 2.31
N GLY A 149 -17.08 23.45 2.06
CA GLY A 149 -17.01 24.46 3.12
C GLY A 149 -15.77 24.31 4.02
N GLY A 150 -14.64 23.88 3.45
CA GLY A 150 -13.39 23.62 4.18
C GLY A 150 -13.35 22.29 4.94
N HIS A 151 -14.43 21.51 4.94
CA HIS A 151 -14.48 20.21 5.59
C HIS A 151 -14.44 19.09 4.57
N LYS A 152 -13.64 18.07 4.87
CA LYS A 152 -13.59 16.84 4.08
C LYS A 152 -14.90 16.07 4.22
N ARG A 153 -15.50 15.72 3.08
CA ARG A 153 -16.72 14.92 2.97
C ARG A 153 -16.43 13.69 2.14
N THR A 154 -16.55 12.52 2.77
CA THR A 154 -16.43 11.23 2.09
C THR A 154 -17.78 10.86 1.48
N PHE A 155 -17.76 10.48 0.21
CA PHE A 155 -18.94 10.05 -0.53
C PHE A 155 -19.04 8.53 -0.64
N ALA A 156 -17.90 7.85 -0.76
CA ALA A 156 -17.87 6.40 -0.83
C ALA A 156 -16.54 5.81 -0.30
N ALA A 157 -16.58 4.55 0.13
CA ALA A 157 -15.42 3.72 0.39
C ALA A 157 -15.41 2.54 -0.59
N LEU A 158 -14.30 2.34 -1.30
CA LEU A 158 -14.16 1.39 -2.39
C LEU A 158 -13.05 0.38 -2.08
N ALA A 159 -13.26 -0.88 -2.42
CA ALA A 159 -12.24 -1.91 -2.50
C ALA A 159 -11.72 -2.00 -3.94
N LEU A 160 -10.40 -2.05 -4.09
CA LEU A 160 -9.73 -2.25 -5.35
C LEU A 160 -9.10 -3.64 -5.36
N GLN A 161 -9.32 -4.39 -6.43
CA GLN A 161 -8.66 -5.67 -6.68
C GLN A 161 -7.97 -5.65 -8.04
N ARG A 162 -6.65 -5.70 -8.05
CA ARG A 162 -5.83 -5.70 -9.26
C ARG A 162 -5.48 -7.11 -9.71
N ASN A 163 -5.65 -7.38 -10.99
CA ASN A 163 -5.23 -8.61 -11.67
C ASN A 163 -4.49 -8.26 -12.96
N GLY A 164 -3.19 -8.03 -12.83
CA GLY A 164 -2.36 -7.51 -13.92
C GLY A 164 -2.84 -6.11 -14.33
N GLU A 165 -3.21 -5.97 -15.59
CA GLU A 165 -3.65 -4.71 -16.19
C GLU A 165 -5.15 -4.45 -16.04
N VAL A 166 -5.88 -5.33 -15.35
CA VAL A 166 -7.32 -5.15 -15.05
C VAL A 166 -7.49 -4.92 -13.56
N MET A 167 -8.33 -3.96 -13.21
CA MET A 167 -8.74 -3.67 -11.84
C MET A 167 -10.26 -3.81 -11.71
N THR A 168 -10.68 -4.51 -10.67
CA THR A 168 -12.06 -4.55 -10.21
C THR A 168 -12.23 -3.57 -9.06
N VAL A 169 -13.24 -2.71 -9.16
CA VAL A 169 -13.63 -1.73 -8.15
C VAL A 169 -14.98 -2.11 -7.59
N THR A 170 -15.09 -2.21 -6.28
CA THR A 170 -16.32 -2.60 -5.58
C THR A 170 -16.62 -1.62 -4.45
N PRO A 171 -17.80 -0.98 -4.42
CA PRO A 171 -18.18 -0.13 -3.31
C PRO A 171 -18.45 -0.97 -2.05
N ASN A 172 -17.78 -0.64 -0.95
CA ASN A 172 -18.08 -1.16 0.38
C ASN A 172 -19.13 -0.27 1.08
N GLU A 173 -18.99 1.05 0.93
CA GLU A 173 -19.93 2.05 1.42
C GLU A 173 -20.19 3.05 0.30
N ASP A 174 -21.44 3.16 -0.15
CA ASP A 174 -21.85 4.11 -1.18
C ASP A 174 -23.34 4.47 -0.99
N PRO A 175 -23.66 5.33 0.00
CA PRO A 175 -25.05 5.65 0.35
C PRO A 175 -25.81 6.37 -0.75
N SER A 176 -25.08 7.00 -1.69
CA SER A 176 -25.65 7.76 -2.80
C SER A 176 -25.68 6.97 -4.11
N ALA A 177 -25.27 5.70 -4.10
CA ALA A 177 -25.20 4.83 -5.28
C ALA A 177 -24.46 5.48 -6.46
N LEU A 178 -23.35 6.16 -6.17
CA LEU A 178 -22.50 6.83 -7.16
C LEU A 178 -21.70 5.83 -8.01
N PHE A 179 -21.59 4.58 -7.55
CA PHE A 179 -20.81 3.52 -8.18
C PHE A 179 -21.69 2.29 -8.46
N ALA A 180 -21.46 1.65 -9.60
CA ALA A 180 -22.03 0.33 -9.86
C ALA A 180 -21.52 -0.69 -8.82
N LYS A 181 -22.30 -1.76 -8.60
CA LYS A 181 -21.95 -2.84 -7.66
C LYS A 181 -20.57 -3.45 -7.92
N GLU A 182 -20.16 -3.51 -9.17
CA GLU A 182 -18.84 -3.92 -9.60
C GLU A 182 -18.46 -3.15 -10.85
N SER A 183 -17.27 -2.56 -10.87
CA SER A 183 -16.71 -1.90 -12.05
C SER A 183 -15.37 -2.52 -12.43
N ARG A 184 -15.24 -2.99 -13.68
CA ARG A 184 -13.99 -3.53 -14.23
C ARG A 184 -13.38 -2.51 -15.19
N ILE A 185 -12.17 -2.09 -14.87
CA ILE A 185 -11.39 -1.10 -15.61
C ILE A 185 -10.01 -1.66 -15.95
N ALA A 186 -9.36 -1.12 -16.96
CA ALA A 186 -8.03 -1.55 -17.39
C ALA A 186 -7.05 -0.38 -17.40
N LEU A 187 -5.76 -0.69 -17.24
CA LEU A 187 -4.67 0.27 -17.29
C LEU A 187 -4.46 0.77 -18.73
N ASP A 188 -4.43 2.10 -18.88
CA ASP A 188 -4.10 2.75 -20.13
C ASP A 188 -2.62 2.58 -20.46
N PRO A 189 -2.27 2.25 -21.72
CA PRO A 189 -0.88 2.12 -22.13
C PRO A 189 -0.12 3.45 -21.97
N ASP A 190 1.14 3.36 -21.54
CA ASP A 190 2.00 4.49 -21.17
C ASP A 190 2.09 5.58 -22.26
N ASP A 191 2.08 5.19 -23.53
CA ASP A 191 2.16 6.09 -24.69
C ASP A 191 0.98 7.06 -24.82
N LEU A 192 -0.16 6.75 -24.19
CA LEU A 192 -1.38 7.56 -24.19
C LEU A 192 -1.67 8.24 -22.84
N GLN A 193 -0.83 7.99 -21.82
CA GLN A 193 -0.97 8.68 -20.54
C GLN A 193 -0.62 10.18 -20.65
N ALA A 194 0.17 10.56 -21.67
CA ALA A 194 0.61 11.93 -21.93
C ALA A 194 -0.42 12.83 -22.64
N SER A 195 -1.53 12.30 -23.19
CA SER A 195 -2.56 13.14 -23.80
C SER A 195 -3.39 13.82 -22.71
N ALA A 196 -3.04 15.06 -22.41
CA ALA A 196 -3.78 15.95 -21.50
C ALA A 196 -5.20 16.31 -22.00
N ASP A 197 -5.55 15.91 -23.22
CA ASP A 197 -6.76 16.34 -23.94
C ASP A 197 -7.84 15.25 -24.06
N ARG A 198 -7.97 14.36 -23.07
CA ARG A 198 -9.14 13.46 -23.03
C ARG A 198 -10.36 14.20 -22.49
N GLU A 199 -11.45 14.10 -23.22
CA GLU A 199 -12.71 14.72 -22.83
C GLU A 199 -13.15 14.20 -21.45
N PRO A 200 -13.53 15.09 -20.51
CA PRO A 200 -13.99 14.68 -19.19
C PRO A 200 -15.28 13.85 -19.30
N ILE A 201 -15.42 12.81 -18.46
CA ILE A 201 -16.63 11.97 -18.44
C ILE A 201 -17.85 12.84 -18.10
N CYS A 202 -17.70 13.77 -17.15
CA CYS A 202 -18.70 14.76 -16.82
C CYS A 202 -18.54 16.00 -17.70
N GLY A 203 -19.36 16.12 -18.75
CA GLY A 203 -19.32 17.29 -19.63
C GLY A 203 -19.72 18.58 -18.88
N ASN A 204 -18.78 19.53 -18.74
CA ASN A 204 -18.95 20.95 -18.38
C ASN A 204 -20.07 21.32 -17.34
N LYS A 205 -20.46 20.43 -16.40
CA LYS A 205 -21.61 20.67 -15.50
C LYS A 205 -21.39 21.86 -14.60
N ARG A 206 -20.16 22.03 -14.09
CA ARG A 206 -19.76 23.23 -13.33
C ARG A 206 -20.02 24.53 -14.10
N LYS A 207 -19.69 24.58 -15.40
CA LYS A 207 -19.95 25.76 -16.24
C LYS A 207 -21.45 26.01 -16.40
N GLN A 208 -22.23 24.96 -16.60
CA GLN A 208 -23.69 25.07 -16.72
C GLN A 208 -24.37 25.49 -15.41
N PHE A 209 -23.87 25.01 -14.26
CA PHE A 209 -24.35 25.41 -12.94
C PHE A 209 -24.06 26.88 -12.67
N ILE A 210 -22.80 27.31 -12.86
CA ILE A 210 -22.40 28.72 -12.69
C ILE A 210 -23.22 29.63 -13.61
N LYS A 211 -23.42 29.23 -14.88
CA LYS A 211 -24.25 29.98 -15.82
C LYS A 211 -25.68 30.17 -15.31
N ARG A 212 -26.34 29.09 -14.84
CA ARG A 212 -27.69 29.17 -14.26
C ARG A 212 -27.77 30.06 -13.02
N VAL A 213 -26.77 30.00 -12.14
CA VAL A 213 -26.73 30.85 -10.93
C VAL A 213 -26.57 32.32 -11.31
N LEU A 214 -25.69 32.64 -12.26
CA LEU A 214 -25.50 34.01 -12.76
C LEU A 214 -26.75 34.55 -13.44
N GLU A 215 -27.41 33.76 -14.29
CA GLU A 215 -28.68 34.12 -14.94
C GLU A 215 -29.78 34.41 -13.90
N ASN A 216 -29.95 33.53 -12.90
CA ASN A 216 -30.93 33.72 -11.83
C ASN A 216 -30.63 34.93 -10.93
N ALA A 217 -29.35 35.23 -10.69
CA ALA A 217 -28.95 36.41 -9.93
C ALA A 217 -29.23 37.71 -10.71
N SER A 218 -29.04 37.69 -12.04
CA SER A 218 -29.34 38.85 -12.91
C SER A 218 -30.84 39.16 -13.02
N GLN A 219 -31.71 38.13 -12.95
CA GLN A 219 -33.17 38.30 -13.01
C GLN A 219 -33.80 38.75 -11.69
N LYS A 220 -33.15 38.49 -10.54
CA LYS A 220 -33.62 38.93 -9.22
C LYS A 220 -33.13 40.33 -8.81
N GLY A 221 -32.30 40.96 -9.65
CA GLY A 221 -31.73 42.30 -9.42
C GLY A 221 -32.48 43.45 -10.10
N THR A 222 -33.61 43.17 -10.77
CA THR A 222 -34.57 44.13 -11.34
C THR A 222 -35.92 43.96 -10.68
#